data_AF-A0A1F7RRL8-F1
#
_entry.id   AF-A0A1F7RRL8-F1
#
_cell.length_a   1.000
_cell.length_b   1.000
_cell.length_c   1.000
_cell.angle_alpha   90.00
_cell.angle_beta   90.00
_cell.angle_gamma   90.00
#
_symmetry.space_group_name_H-M   'P 1'
#
loop_
_entity.id
_entity.type
_entity.pdbx_description
1 polymer ?
#
loop_
_entity_poly.entity_id
_entity_poly.type
_entity_poly.pdbx_seq_one_letter_code
_entity_poly.pdbx_strand_id
1 'polypeptide(L)'
;MFLSRLLHLINNSKDRFEDAASEISAEWMSEFEAASVRSLETRIRYAFIRTYKPVLDDASYRSFNTMQEYRKWCEDNLPDWLGYGRI
;
A
#
# COMPACT_ATOMS: atom_id res chain seq x y z
N MET A 1 -24.29 -11.67 -15.01
CA MET A 1 -23.35 -11.03 -15.94
C MET A 1 -22.39 -10.03 -15.27
N PHE A 2 -22.77 -9.25 -14.25
CA PHE A 2 -21.87 -8.30 -13.57
C PHE A 2 -20.75 -8.96 -12.73
N LEU A 3 -21.08 -10.03 -11.98
CA LEU A 3 -20.10 -10.71 -11.13
C LEU A 3 -18.95 -11.33 -11.92
N SER A 4 -19.21 -11.91 -13.09
CA SER A 4 -18.16 -12.53 -13.93
C SER A 4 -17.19 -11.50 -14.52
N ARG A 5 -17.66 -10.29 -14.83
CA ARG A 5 -16.82 -9.19 -15.37
C ARG A 5 -16.01 -8.52 -14.27
N LEU A 6 -16.58 -8.41 -13.06
CA LEU A 6 -15.91 -7.89 -11.87
C LEU A 6 -14.80 -8.85 -11.40
N LEU A 7 -15.08 -10.16 -11.34
CA LEU A 7 -14.08 -11.18 -10.99
C LEU A 7 -12.93 -11.20 -12.01
N HIS A 8 -13.25 -11.04 -13.30
CA HIS A 8 -12.24 -10.97 -14.36
C HIS A 8 -11.40 -9.69 -14.28
N LEU A 9 -11.98 -8.54 -13.94
CA LEU A 9 -11.24 -7.29 -13.69
C LEU A 9 -10.32 -7.39 -12.45
N ILE A 10 -10.79 -8.02 -11.37
CA ILE A 10 -10.00 -8.25 -10.16
C ILE A 10 -8.83 -9.20 -10.46
N ASN A 11 -9.08 -10.32 -11.14
CA ASN A 11 -8.01 -11.25 -11.53
C ASN A 11 -7.00 -10.60 -12.48
N ASN A 12 -7.47 -9.87 -13.51
CA ASN A 12 -6.60 -9.18 -14.47
C ASN A 12 -5.77 -8.06 -13.78
N SER A 13 -6.32 -7.41 -12.75
CA SER A 13 -5.55 -6.46 -11.94
C SER A 13 -4.47 -7.16 -11.12
N LYS A 14 -4.78 -8.30 -10.52
CA LYS A 14 -3.85 -9.09 -9.70
C LYS A 14 -2.68 -9.61 -10.53
N ASP A 15 -2.96 -10.13 -11.73
CA ASP A 15 -1.96 -10.61 -12.67
C ASP A 15 -0.97 -9.49 -13.05
N ARG A 16 -1.48 -8.26 -13.27
CA ARG A 16 -0.63 -7.09 -13.55
C ARG A 16 0.24 -6.64 -12.38
N PHE A 17 -0.18 -6.88 -11.13
CA PHE A 17 0.66 -6.60 -9.96
C PHE A 17 1.75 -7.66 -9.76
N GLU A 18 1.47 -8.93 -10.07
CA GLU A 18 2.46 -10.02 -10.02
C GLU A 18 3.53 -9.85 -11.11
N ASP A 19 3.15 -9.45 -12.32
CA ASP A 19 4.10 -9.16 -13.41
C ASP A 19 5.03 -7.98 -13.08
N ALA A 20 4.52 -6.91 -12.46
CA ALA A 20 5.33 -5.75 -12.07
C ALA A 20 6.40 -6.08 -11.02
N ALA A 21 6.14 -7.05 -10.13
CA ALA A 21 7.13 -7.52 -9.16
C ALA A 21 8.27 -8.31 -9.84
N SER A 22 7.98 -8.94 -10.99
CA SER A 22 8.98 -9.68 -11.79
C SER A 22 9.89 -8.77 -12.63
N GLU A 23 9.56 -7.49 -12.78
CA GLU A 23 10.31 -6.50 -13.56
C GLU A 23 11.28 -5.63 -12.73
N ILE A 24 11.44 -5.91 -11.42
CA ILE A 24 12.36 -5.13 -10.59
C ILE A 24 13.80 -5.47 -10.97
N SER A 25 14.56 -4.48 -11.47
CA SER A 25 15.98 -4.64 -11.81
C SER A 25 16.79 -5.09 -10.60
N ALA A 26 17.72 -6.02 -10.82
CA ALA A 26 18.69 -6.46 -9.81
C ALA A 26 19.53 -5.30 -9.25
N GLU A 27 19.79 -4.28 -10.07
CA GLU A 27 20.50 -3.06 -9.64
C GLU A 27 19.70 -2.31 -8.58
N TRP A 28 18.40 -2.07 -8.82
CA TRP A 28 17.53 -1.38 -7.87
C TRP A 28 17.37 -2.15 -6.57
N MET A 29 17.30 -3.49 -6.64
CA MET A 29 17.29 -4.34 -5.44
C MET A 29 18.59 -4.21 -4.64
N SER A 30 19.74 -4.22 -5.31
CA SER A 30 21.05 -4.03 -4.66
C SER A 30 21.16 -2.66 -3.98
N GLU A 31 20.66 -1.60 -4.62
CA GLU A 31 20.64 -0.26 -4.03
C GLU A 31 19.69 -0.18 -2.82
N PHE A 32 18.52 -0.82 -2.90
CA PHE A 32 17.57 -0.91 -1.80
C PHE A 32 18.16 -1.67 -0.60
N GLU A 33 18.80 -2.81 -0.85
CA GLU A 33 19.46 -3.60 0.19
C GLU A 33 20.59 -2.80 0.85
N ALA A 34 21.43 -2.12 0.06
CA ALA A 34 22.48 -1.25 0.57
C ALA A 34 21.91 -0.08 1.41
N ALA A 35 20.74 0.46 1.04
CA ALA A 35 20.05 1.48 1.82
C ALA A 35 19.47 0.94 3.14
N SER A 36 18.99 -0.31 3.13
CA SER A 36 18.37 -0.94 4.29
C SER A 36 19.32 -1.20 5.46
N VAL A 37 20.60 -1.46 5.16
CA VAL A 37 21.64 -1.73 6.17
C VAL A 37 22.32 -0.46 6.71
N ARG A 38 21.94 0.73 6.23
CA ARG A 38 22.45 2.01 6.76
C ARG A 38 22.06 2.19 8.23
N SER A 39 22.84 3.01 8.94
CA SER A 39 22.55 3.35 10.34
C SER A 39 21.12 3.90 10.50
N LEU A 40 20.51 3.67 11.66
CA LEU A 40 19.16 4.14 11.94
C LEU A 40 19.05 5.67 11.79
N GLU A 41 20.05 6.42 12.26
CA GLU A 41 20.10 7.88 12.10
C GLU A 41 20.04 8.28 10.62
N THR A 42 20.86 7.64 9.77
CA THR A 42 20.88 7.92 8.33
C THR A 42 19.54 7.57 7.69
N ARG A 43 18.94 6.43 8.06
CA ARG A 43 17.62 6.04 7.54
C ARG A 43 16.53 7.02 7.95
N ILE A 44 16.51 7.49 9.20
CA ILE A 44 15.55 8.51 9.66
C ILE A 44 15.76 9.84 8.91
N ARG A 45 17.03 10.28 8.77
CA ARG A 45 17.38 11.53 8.09
C ARG A 45 16.86 11.59 6.65
N TYR A 46 16.86 10.45 5.96
CA TYR A 46 16.38 10.33 4.57
C TYR A 46 14.97 9.72 4.44
N ALA A 47 14.21 9.65 5.53
CA ALA A 47 12.87 9.04 5.56
C ALA A 47 12.82 7.60 4.97
N PHE A 48 13.93 6.87 5.03
CA PHE A 48 14.02 5.46 4.63
C PHE A 48 13.56 4.56 5.78
N ILE A 49 12.29 4.67 6.15
CA ILE A 49 11.70 3.95 7.26
C ILE A 49 10.53 3.10 6.79
N ARG A 50 10.45 1.87 7.31
CA ARG A 50 9.26 1.03 7.19
C ARG A 50 8.35 1.33 8.36
N THR A 51 7.34 2.15 8.15
CA THR A 51 6.29 2.41 9.15
C THR A 51 5.12 1.49 8.87
N TYR A 52 4.79 0.64 9.83
CA TYR A 52 3.55 -0.10 9.81
C TYR A 52 2.37 0.86 9.97
N LYS A 53 1.41 0.81 9.04
CA LYS A 53 0.18 1.59 9.03
C LYS A 53 -0.97 0.69 9.47
N PRO A 54 -1.43 0.78 10.74
CA PRO A 54 -2.49 -0.07 11.26
C PRO A 54 -3.72 -0.03 10.37
N VAL A 55 -4.39 -1.17 10.22
CA VAL A 55 -5.59 -1.38 9.38
C VAL A 55 -5.32 -1.28 7.87
N LEU A 56 -4.49 -0.35 7.40
CA LEU A 56 -4.11 -0.24 5.99
C LEU A 56 -3.23 -1.41 5.54
N ASP A 57 -2.21 -1.77 6.34
CA ASP A 57 -1.29 -2.86 6.00
C ASP A 57 -1.88 -4.26 6.32
N ASP A 58 -3.03 -4.32 7.01
CA ASP A 58 -3.68 -5.57 7.46
C ASP A 58 -4.52 -6.26 6.37
N ALA A 59 -4.73 -5.61 5.22
CA ALA A 59 -5.36 -6.24 4.07
C ALA A 59 -4.73 -5.77 2.77
N SER A 60 -4.68 -6.65 1.79
CA SER A 60 -4.10 -6.37 0.47
C SER A 60 -4.83 -5.25 -0.28
N TYR A 61 -6.16 -5.19 -0.15
CA TYR A 61 -6.95 -4.12 -0.75
C TYR A 61 -8.29 -3.94 -0.02
N ARG A 62 -8.88 -2.74 -0.18
CA ARG A 62 -10.25 -2.41 0.22
C ARG A 62 -10.86 -1.52 -0.85
N SER A 63 -12.16 -1.67 -1.08
CA SER A 63 -12.91 -0.89 -2.07
C SER A 63 -14.25 -0.45 -1.50
N PHE A 64 -14.68 0.76 -1.86
CA PHE A 64 -15.93 1.36 -1.44
C PHE A 64 -16.76 1.74 -2.67
N ASN A 65 -18.09 1.73 -2.56
CA ASN A 65 -18.94 2.12 -3.67
C ASN A 65 -19.05 3.65 -3.79
N THR A 66 -18.83 4.36 -2.68
CA THR A 66 -18.87 5.82 -2.66
C THR A 66 -17.71 6.42 -1.87
N MET A 67 -17.39 7.67 -2.17
CA MET A 67 -16.40 8.44 -1.40
C MET A 67 -16.90 8.79 0.02
N GLN A 68 -18.20 8.73 0.27
CA GLN A 68 -18.76 8.94 1.62
C GLN A 68 -18.52 7.73 2.51
N GLU A 69 -18.75 6.52 1.97
CA GLU A 69 -18.42 5.26 2.65
C GLU A 69 -16.93 5.18 2.99
N TYR A 70 -16.06 5.51 2.03
CA TYR A 70 -14.62 5.57 2.24
C TYR A 70 -14.24 6.50 3.40
N ARG A 71 -14.75 7.75 3.40
CA ARG A 71 -14.44 8.73 4.46
C ARG A 71 -14.93 8.28 5.83
N LYS A 72 -16.17 7.80 5.92
CA LYS A 72 -16.74 7.29 7.16
C LYS A 72 -15.91 6.12 7.69
N TRP A 73 -15.51 5.20 6.83
CA TRP A 73 -14.67 4.08 7.23
C TRP A 73 -13.31 4.55 7.75
N CYS A 74 -12.67 5.53 7.09
CA CYS A 74 -11.43 6.12 7.58
C CYS A 74 -11.58 6.73 8.97
N GLU A 75 -12.65 7.49 9.20
CA GLU A 75 -12.96 8.11 10.51
C GLU A 75 -13.20 7.06 11.61
N ASP A 76 -13.86 5.95 11.29
CA ASP A 76 -14.21 4.93 12.27
C ASP A 76 -13.06 3.94 12.58
N ASN A 77 -12.10 3.76 11.66
CA ASN A 77 -11.13 2.65 11.73
C ASN A 77 -9.65 3.09 11.73
N LEU A 78 -9.31 4.26 11.19
CA LEU A 78 -7.91 4.68 11.07
C LEU A 78 -7.48 5.54 12.26
N PRO A 79 -6.27 5.35 12.79
CA PRO A 79 -5.69 6.27 13.77
C PRO A 79 -5.57 7.71 13.25
N ASP A 80 -5.83 8.69 14.12
CA ASP A 80 -5.82 10.13 13.78
C ASP A 80 -4.49 10.60 13.15
N TRP A 81 -3.36 10.07 13.62
CA TRP A 81 -2.03 10.46 13.15
C TRP A 81 -1.77 10.11 11.68
N LEU A 82 -2.61 9.27 11.06
CA LEU A 82 -2.53 8.99 9.63
C LEU A 82 -3.18 10.10 8.77
N GLY A 83 -3.96 11.01 9.36
CA GLY A 83 -4.50 12.18 8.65
C GLY A 83 -5.61 11.90 7.64
N TYR A 84 -6.25 10.72 7.68
CA TYR A 84 -7.39 10.39 6.81
C TYR A 84 -8.76 10.83 7.38
N GLY A 85 -8.81 11.18 8.67
CA GLY A 85 -9.99 11.76 9.30
C GLY A 85 -10.26 13.19 8.81
N ARG A 86 -11.49 13.67 8.96
CA ARG A 86 -11.81 15.08 8.71
C ARG A 86 -11.21 15.95 9.82
N ILE A 87 -10.62 17.08 9.43
CA ILE A 87 -10.21 18.18 10.31
C ILE A 87 -11.41 19.11 10.51
#